data_AF-A0A957M0E3-F1
#
_entry.id   AF-A0A957M0E3-F1
#
_cell.length_a   1.000
_cell.length_b   1.000
_cell.length_c   1.000
_cell.angle_alpha   90.00
_cell.angle_beta   90.00
_cell.angle_gamma   90.00
#
_symmetry.space_group_name_H-M   'P 1'
#
loop_
_entity.id
_entity.type
_entity.pdbx_description
1 polymer ?
#
loop_
_entity_poly.entity_id
_entity_poly.type
_entity_poly.pdbx_seq_one_letter_code
_entity_poly.pdbx_strand_id
1 'polypeptide(L)'
;MPQPSSFQPAAVIFDMDGLMIDSETIYYASWQRAGAEMGYAMSDELFQSLAGLRTVDSAAPIQTFMGPGFPVAEFQACWDRCWDAH
;
A
#
# COMPACT_ATOMS: atom_id res chain seq x y z
N MET A 1 -37.36 -30.62 -6.31
CA MET A 1 -36.19 -29.98 -5.66
C MET A 1 -35.69 -28.90 -6.61
N PRO A 2 -35.49 -27.63 -6.19
CA PRO A 2 -34.92 -26.63 -7.07
C PRO A 2 -33.42 -26.90 -7.24
N GLN A 3 -32.94 -26.86 -8.48
CA GLN A 3 -31.52 -26.96 -8.82
C GLN A 3 -30.83 -25.61 -8.52
N PRO A 4 -29.56 -25.58 -8.08
CA PRO A 4 -28.85 -24.33 -7.87
C PRO A 4 -28.59 -23.68 -9.24
N SER A 5 -28.98 -22.42 -9.39
CA SER A 5 -28.58 -21.62 -10.54
C SER A 5 -27.06 -21.44 -10.49
N SER A 6 -26.37 -21.92 -11.51
CA SER A 6 -24.94 -21.63 -11.71
C SER A 6 -24.79 -20.14 -12.02
N PHE A 7 -24.10 -19.43 -11.13
CA PHE A 7 -23.67 -18.07 -11.42
C PHE A 7 -22.61 -18.10 -12.51
N GLN A 8 -22.94 -17.59 -13.71
CA GLN A 8 -22.00 -17.37 -14.80
C GLN A 8 -21.78 -15.86 -14.96
N PRO A 9 -20.67 -15.30 -14.46
CA PRO A 9 -20.38 -13.89 -14.64
C PRO A 9 -20.09 -13.61 -16.13
N ALA A 10 -20.69 -12.54 -16.66
CA ALA A 10 -20.47 -12.10 -18.06
C ALA A 10 -19.09 -11.44 -18.26
N ALA A 11 -18.48 -10.94 -17.19
CA ALA A 11 -17.13 -10.40 -17.17
C ALA A 11 -16.58 -10.46 -15.74
N VAL A 12 -15.26 -10.60 -15.64
CA VAL A 12 -14.51 -10.48 -14.38
C VAL A 12 -13.60 -9.26 -14.54
N ILE A 13 -13.75 -8.27 -13.65
CA ILE A 13 -12.81 -7.17 -13.56
C ILE A 13 -11.75 -7.60 -12.57
N PHE A 14 -10.55 -7.83 -13.07
CA PHE A 14 -9.38 -8.00 -12.24
C PHE A 14 -8.90 -6.61 -11.84
N ASP A 15 -8.77 -6.39 -10.54
CA ASP A 15 -8.07 -5.21 -10.04
C ASP A 15 -6.59 -5.32 -10.43
N MET A 16 -5.97 -4.17 -10.69
CA MET A 16 -4.60 -4.12 -11.22
C MET A 16 -3.57 -4.23 -10.08
N ASP A 17 -3.90 -3.71 -8.90
CA ASP A 17 -3.00 -3.67 -7.75
C ASP A 17 -3.13 -4.98 -6.94
N GLY A 18 -2.03 -5.73 -6.87
CA GLY A 18 -1.93 -6.98 -6.09
C GLY A 18 -2.11 -8.30 -6.87
N LEU A 19 -2.37 -8.28 -8.19
CA LEU A 19 -2.53 -9.52 -8.97
C LEU A 19 -1.66 -9.66 -10.24
N MET A 20 -1.24 -8.57 -10.90
CA MET A 20 -0.40 -8.64 -12.13
C MET A 20 0.99 -8.00 -12.01
N ILE A 21 1.19 -7.10 -11.05
CA ILE A 21 2.51 -6.56 -10.70
C ILE A 21 2.67 -6.75 -9.21
N ASP A 22 3.80 -7.30 -8.78
CA ASP A 22 4.18 -7.47 -7.37
C ASP A 22 4.60 -6.11 -6.76
N SER A 23 3.81 -5.08 -7.04
CA SER A 23 4.06 -3.69 -6.65
C SER A 23 3.96 -3.54 -5.13
N GLU A 24 3.09 -4.31 -4.47
CA GLU A 24 2.95 -4.32 -3.01
C GLU A 24 4.23 -4.75 -2.29
N THR A 25 4.92 -5.78 -2.80
CA THR A 25 6.20 -6.22 -2.22
C THR A 25 7.29 -5.15 -2.35
N ILE A 26 7.35 -4.47 -3.50
CA ILE A 26 8.29 -3.36 -3.74
C ILE A 26 7.94 -2.15 -2.87
N TYR A 27 6.65 -1.84 -2.71
CA TYR A 27 6.16 -0.78 -1.82
C TYR A 27 6.55 -1.05 -0.37
N TYR A 28 6.30 -2.27 0.12
CA TYR A 28 6.64 -2.67 1.48
C TYR A 28 8.14 -2.56 1.75
N ALA A 29 8.97 -3.09 0.85
CA ALA A 29 10.43 -3.02 0.99
C ALA A 29 10.94 -1.56 0.97
N SER A 30 10.38 -0.73 0.10
CA SER A 30 10.72 0.69 0.01
C SER A 30 10.33 1.46 1.27
N TRP A 31 9.17 1.14 1.86
CA TRP A 31 8.71 1.74 3.10
C TRP A 31 9.52 1.33 4.31
N GLN A 32 9.84 0.04 4.44
CA GLN A 32 10.72 -0.43 5.50
C GLN A 32 12.08 0.27 5.44
N ARG A 33 12.62 0.44 4.22
CA ARG A 33 13.89 1.13 4.02
C ARG A 33 13.80 2.63 4.36
N ALA A 34 12.80 3.33 3.85
CA ALA A 34 12.58 4.74 4.15
C ALA A 34 12.36 4.97 5.66
N GLY A 35 11.55 4.12 6.30
CA GLY A 35 11.34 4.16 7.75
C GLY A 35 12.63 3.94 8.52
N ALA A 36 13.40 2.91 8.17
CA ALA A 36 14.67 2.61 8.83
C ALA A 36 15.71 3.75 8.67
N GLU A 37 15.81 4.35 7.48
CA GLU A 37 16.68 5.52 7.24
C GLU A 37 16.28 6.73 8.09
N MET A 38 15.00 6.87 8.40
CA MET A 38 14.46 7.95 9.23
C MET A 38 14.36 7.58 10.72
N GLY A 39 14.74 6.36 11.11
CA GLY A 39 14.69 5.88 12.50
C GLY A 39 13.31 5.42 12.99
N TYR A 40 12.37 5.16 12.07
CA TYR A 40 11.02 4.69 12.37
C TYR A 40 10.83 3.22 11.97
N ALA A 41 10.22 2.43 12.85
CA ALA A 41 9.80 1.07 12.52
C ALA A 41 8.44 1.12 11.79
N MET A 42 8.43 0.68 10.53
CA MET A 42 7.17 0.47 9.79
C MET A 42 6.63 -0.91 10.14
N SER A 43 5.43 -0.98 10.73
CA SER A 43 4.79 -2.25 11.07
C SER A 43 3.95 -2.81 9.92
N ASP A 44 3.67 -4.10 9.95
CA ASP A 44 2.86 -4.78 8.94
C ASP A 44 1.42 -4.28 8.95
N GLU A 45 0.90 -3.92 10.13
CA GLU A 45 -0.43 -3.33 10.28
C GLU A 45 -0.53 -1.97 9.59
N LEU A 46 0.52 -1.15 9.68
CA LEU A 46 0.57 0.12 8.96
C LEU A 46 0.56 -0.13 7.45
N PHE A 47 1.36 -1.08 6.98
CA PHE A 47 1.38 -1.45 5.57
C PHE A 47 0.02 -1.97 5.07
N GLN A 48 -0.63 -2.88 5.81
CA GLN A 48 -1.96 -3.39 5.47
C GLN A 48 -3.03 -2.31 5.47
N SER A 49 -2.92 -1.30 6.35
CA SER A 49 -3.85 -0.17 6.38
C SER A 49 -3.71 0.76 5.16
N LEU A 50 -2.61 0.63 4.43
CA LEU A 50 -2.21 1.49 3.32
C LEU A 50 -2.19 0.76 1.98
N ALA A 51 -2.11 -0.58 1.99
CA ALA A 51 -2.29 -1.42 0.82
C ALA A 51 -3.65 -1.15 0.16
N GLY A 52 -3.66 -0.97 -1.16
CA GLY A 52 -4.86 -0.61 -1.93
C GLY A 52 -5.30 0.87 -1.82
N LEU A 53 -4.61 1.71 -1.03
CA LEU A 53 -4.83 3.16 -1.06
C LEU A 53 -3.97 3.83 -2.12
N ARG A 54 -4.53 4.85 -2.75
CA ARG A 54 -3.75 5.74 -3.62
C ARG A 54 -2.74 6.51 -2.78
N THR A 55 -1.56 6.77 -3.33
CA THR A 55 -0.47 7.58 -2.73
C THR A 55 -0.96 8.92 -2.16
N VAL A 56 -1.93 9.57 -2.81
CA VAL A 56 -2.50 10.84 -2.36
C VAL A 56 -3.39 10.72 -1.12
N ASP A 57 -3.94 9.53 -0.87
CA ASP A 57 -4.84 9.25 0.26
C ASP A 57 -4.10 8.63 1.46
N SER A 58 -2.85 8.17 1.28
CA SER A 58 -2.06 7.50 2.33
C SER A 58 -1.52 8.43 3.41
N ALA A 59 -1.43 9.74 3.14
CA ALA A 59 -0.87 10.72 4.06
C ALA A 59 -1.61 10.79 5.42
N ALA A 60 -2.94 10.82 5.38
CA ALA A 60 -3.77 10.95 6.59
C ALA A 60 -3.71 9.69 7.50
N PRO A 61 -3.82 8.46 6.96
CA PRO A 61 -3.60 7.24 7.76
C PRO A 61 -2.18 7.17 8.34
N ILE A 62 -1.13 7.52 7.58
CA ILE A 62 0.26 7.54 8.07
C ILE A 62 0.39 8.50 9.26
N GLN A 63 -0.12 9.72 9.13
CA GLN A 63 -0.09 10.71 10.21
C GLN A 63 -0.85 10.23 11.47
N THR A 64 -1.98 9.55 11.27
CA THR A 64 -2.80 9.01 12.37
C THR A 64 -2.06 7.90 13.12
N PHE A 65 -1.36 7.03 12.40
CA PHE A 65 -0.70 5.86 12.97
C PHE A 65 0.67 6.20 13.59
N MET A 66 1.45 7.05 12.94
CA MET A 66 2.79 7.44 13.38
C MET A 66 2.79 8.62 14.36
N GLY A 67 1.67 9.36 14.40
CA GLY A 67 1.46 10.50 15.28
C GLY A 67 1.87 11.85 14.66
N PRO A 68 1.56 12.95 15.36
CA PRO A 68 1.70 14.31 14.83
C PRO A 68 3.16 14.76 14.60
N GLY A 69 4.14 14.06 15.19
CA GLY A 69 5.57 14.36 15.01
C GLY A 69 6.22 13.66 13.81
N PHE A 70 5.48 12.83 13.09
CA PHE A 70 6.02 12.09 11.95
C PHE A 70 6.11 12.98 10.70
N PRO A 71 7.28 13.09 10.06
CA PRO A 71 7.47 13.92 8.87
C PRO A 71 6.93 13.21 7.62
N VAL A 72 5.60 13.15 7.47
CA VAL A 72 4.89 12.47 6.37
C VAL A 72 5.42 12.90 5.00
N ALA A 73 5.67 14.19 4.80
CA ALA A 73 6.17 14.71 3.52
C ALA A 73 7.59 14.23 3.17
N GLU A 74 8.48 14.09 4.18
CA GLU A 74 9.84 13.58 3.95
C GLU A 74 9.82 12.07 3.69
N PHE A 75 8.97 11.35 4.41
CA PHE A 75 8.73 9.93 4.16
C PHE A 75 8.15 9.71 2.76
N GLN A 76 7.22 10.57 2.34
CA GLN A 76 6.65 10.58 0.99
C GLN A 76 7.66 10.97 -0.09
N ALA A 77 8.64 11.81 0.21
CA ALA A 77 9.72 12.08 -0.74
C ALA A 77 10.72 10.91 -0.83
N CYS A 78 10.84 10.10 0.23
CA CYS A 78 11.82 9.02 0.31
C CYS A 78 11.38 7.77 -0.45
N TRP A 79 10.13 7.30 -0.25
CA TRP A 79 9.59 6.18 -1.01
C TRP A 79 9.39 6.48 -2.51
N ASP A 80 9.02 7.71 -2.92
CA ASP A 80 8.89 8.10 -4.33
C ASP A 80 10.22 7.89 -5.07
N ARG A 81 11.34 8.26 -4.43
CA ARG A 81 12.70 7.99 -4.97
C ARG A 81 13.02 6.51 -5.09
N CYS A 82 12.47 5.67 -4.22
CA CYS A 82 12.64 4.22 -4.28
C CYS A 82 11.77 3.58 -5.37
N TRP A 83 10.62 4.18 -5.68
CA TRP A 83 9.69 3.76 -6.73
C TRP A 83 10.23 4.06 -8.14
N ASP A 84 10.73 5.27 -8.39
CA ASP A 84 11.29 5.68 -9.68
C ASP A 84 12.55 4.87 -10.11
N ALA A 85 13.09 4.04 -9.22
CA ALA A 85 14.24 3.19 -9.47
C ALA A 85 13.89 1.80 -10.06
N HIS A 86 12.61 1.51 -10.37
CA HIS A 86 12.12 0.26 -10.97
C HIS A 86 11.39 0.52 -12.30
#